data_AF-A0A353DU19-F1
#
_entry.id   AF-A0A353DU19-F1
#
_cell.length_a   1.000
_cell.length_b   1.000
_cell.length_c   1.000
_cell.angle_alpha   90.00
_cell.angle_beta   90.00
_cell.angle_gamma   90.00
#
_symmetry.space_group_name_H-M   'P 1'
#
loop_
_entity.id
_entity.type
_entity.pdbx_description
1 polymer ?
#
loop_
_entity_poly.entity_id
_entity_poly.type
_entity_poly.pdbx_seq_one_letter_code
_entity_poly.pdbx_strand_id
1 'polypeptide(L)' 'VPTSIGYGASLGGIAALLAMLNSCAPGITVVNIDNGFGAGYSAANIVLATTPK' A
#
# COMPACT_ATOMS: atom_id res chain seq x y z
N VAL A 1 -2.47 1.41 -1.33
CA VAL A 1 -3.17 0.79 -0.18
C VAL A 1 -4.34 0.01 -0.71
N PRO A 2 -4.39 -1.32 -0.53
CA PRO A 2 -5.55 -2.12 -0.93
C PRO A 2 -6.77 -1.76 -0.08
N THR A 3 -7.93 -1.61 -0.71
CA THR A 3 -9.18 -1.21 -0.04
C THR A 3 -10.21 -2.33 -0.11
N SER A 4 -11.00 -2.50 0.94
CA SER A 4 -12.09 -3.49 0.99
C SER A 4 -13.37 -3.03 0.28
N ILE A 5 -13.40 -1.79 -0.22
CA ILE A 5 -14.50 -1.19 -0.98
C ILE A 5 -14.03 -0.55 -2.29
N GLY A 6 -14.97 -0.33 -3.21
CA GLY A 6 -14.72 0.30 -4.51
C GLY A 6 -14.46 -0.70 -5.64
N TYR A 7 -13.95 -0.19 -6.77
CA TYR A 7 -13.68 -1.01 -7.94
C TYR A 7 -12.46 -1.90 -7.69
N GLY A 8 -12.60 -3.22 -7.92
CA GLY A 8 -11.55 -4.20 -7.63
C GLY A 8 -11.50 -4.67 -6.16
N ALA A 9 -12.50 -4.33 -5.34
CA ALA A 9 -12.60 -4.77 -3.96
C ALA A 9 -13.33 -6.11 -3.76
N SER A 10 -13.46 -6.91 -4.83
CA SER A 10 -14.05 -8.25 -4.72
C SER A 10 -13.33 -9.08 -3.66
N LEU A 11 -14.11 -9.89 -2.94
CA LEU A 11 -13.64 -10.68 -1.80
C LEU A 11 -13.00 -9.80 -0.70
N GLY A 12 -13.59 -8.63 -0.43
CA GLY A 12 -13.16 -7.74 0.65
C GLY A 12 -11.78 -7.11 0.42
N GLY A 13 -11.39 -6.86 -0.83
CA GLY A 13 -10.11 -6.22 -1.17
C GLY A 13 -8.97 -7.18 -1.49
N ILE A 14 -9.21 -8.50 -1.49
CA ILE A 14 -8.19 -9.50 -1.86
C ILE A 14 -7.71 -9.30 -3.31
N ALA A 15 -8.61 -9.00 -4.24
CA ALA A 15 -8.22 -8.73 -5.62
C ALA A 15 -7.28 -7.51 -5.72
N ALA A 16 -7.57 -6.41 -5.01
CA ALA A 16 -6.70 -5.24 -4.93
C ALA A 16 -5.34 -5.55 -4.28
N LEU A 17 -5.32 -6.34 -3.19
CA LEU A 17 -4.10 -6.77 -2.52
C LEU A 17 -3.20 -7.60 -3.45
N LEU A 18 -3.76 -8.62 -4.12
CA LEU A 18 -3.01 -9.46 -5.06
C LEU A 18 -2.53 -8.67 -6.28
N ALA A 19 -3.35 -7.77 -6.82
CA ALA A 19 -2.95 -6.90 -7.93
C ALA A 19 -1.74 -6.03 -7.56
N MET A 20 -1.73 -5.44 -6.37
CA MET A 20 -0.59 -4.65 -5.88
C MET A 20 0.66 -5.50 -5.69
N LEU A 21 0.55 -6.65 -5.03
CA LEU A 21 1.69 -7.55 -4.79
C LEU A 21 2.28 -8.16 -6.08
N ASN A 22 1.45 -8.41 -7.09
CA ASN A 22 1.89 -8.97 -8.37
C ASN A 22 2.30 -7.92 -9.42
N SER A 23 2.27 -6.62 -9.10
CA SER A 23 2.55 -5.58 -10.09
C SER A 23 4.01 -5.50 -10.55
N CYS A 24 4.94 -6.11 -9.79
CA CYS A 24 6.39 -6.10 -10.05
C CYS A 24 7.01 -4.70 -10.25
N ALA A 25 6.29 -3.63 -9.92
CA ALA A 25 6.79 -2.27 -10.04
C ALA A 25 7.84 -2.01 -8.93
N PRO A 26 9.03 -1.50 -9.26
CA PRO A 26 10.03 -1.19 -8.26
C PRO A 26 9.55 -0.06 -7.33
N GLY A 27 9.92 -0.15 -6.05
CA GLY A 27 9.65 0.91 -5.07
C GLY A 27 8.21 0.95 -4.55
N ILE A 28 7.36 -0.03 -4.87
CA ILE A 28 6.04 -0.11 -4.26
C ILE A 28 6.15 -0.57 -2.80
N THR A 29 5.35 0.04 -1.93
CA THR A 29 5.11 -0.46 -0.56
C THR A 29 3.65 -0.86 -0.45
N VAL A 30 3.40 -2.13 -0.12
CA VAL A 30 2.05 -2.67 0.06
C VAL A 30 1.82 -2.92 1.55
N VAL A 31 0.65 -2.49 2.03
CA VAL A 31 0.20 -2.68 3.42
C VAL A 31 -1.08 -3.52 3.44
N ASN A 32 -1.52 -3.94 4.62
CA ASN A 32 -2.79 -4.66 4.80
C ASN A 32 -3.98 -3.87 4.22
N ILE A 33 -5.06 -4.61 3.91
CA ILE A 33 -6.32 -4.05 3.43
C ILE A 33 -6.83 -2.98 4.43
N ASP A 34 -7.21 -1.82 3.88
CA ASP A 34 -7.67 -0.63 4.58
C ASP A 34 -6.67 0.00 5.58
N ASN A 35 -5.42 -0.47 5.62
CA ASN A 35 -4.41 0.08 6.53
C ASN A 35 -3.79 1.38 6.00
N GLY A 36 -4.61 2.43 5.92
CA GLY A 36 -4.17 3.77 5.52
C GLY A 36 -3.13 4.37 6.47
N PHE A 37 -3.23 4.09 7.77
CA PHE A 37 -2.27 4.55 8.77
C PHE A 37 -0.86 3.99 8.50
N GLY A 38 -0.73 2.67 8.31
CA GLY A 38 0.55 2.03 8.02
C GLY A 38 1.18 2.54 6.73
N ALA A 39 0.36 2.86 5.73
CA ALA A 39 0.84 3.48 4.49
C ALA A 39 1.41 4.88 4.73
N GLY A 40 0.69 5.74 5.45
CA GLY A 40 1.17 7.08 5.79
C GLY A 40 2.45 7.04 6.63
N TYR A 41 2.52 6.15 7.61
CA TYR A 41 3.71 5.94 8.43
C TYR A 41 4.91 5.47 7.59
N SER A 42 4.71 4.50 6.69
CA SER A 42 5.78 4.06 5.78
C SER A 42 6.27 5.17 4.87
N ALA A 43 5.35 6.01 4.35
CA ALA A 43 5.71 7.15 3.51
C ALA A 43 6.55 8.18 4.29
N ALA A 44 6.15 8.50 5.53
CA ALA A 44 6.91 9.39 6.40
C ALA A 44 8.31 8.85 6.69
N ASN A 45 8.45 7.54 6.95
CA ASN A 45 9.76 6.92 7.14
C ASN A 45 10.64 6.99 5.89
N ILE A 46 10.07 6.79 4.70
CA ILE A 46 10.81 6.93 3.43
C ILE A 46 11.32 8.37 3.26
N VAL A 47 10.46 9.36 3.50
CA VAL A 47 10.83 10.78 3.44
C VAL A 47 11.95 11.08 4.45
N LEU A 48 11.79 10.64 5.70
CA LEU A 48 12.77 10.88 6.75
C LEU A 48 14.12 10.20 6.46
N ALA A 49 14.11 9.00 5.88
CA ALA A 49 15.33 8.28 5.48
C ALA A 49 16.15 9.00 4.40
N THR A 50 15.53 9.91 3.65
CA THR A 50 16.18 10.69 2.59
C THR A 50 16.47 12.13 2.98
N THR A 51 16.05 12.56 4.18
CA THR A 51 16.26 13.93 4.65
C THR A 51 17.67 14.06 5.26
N PRO A 52 18.51 14.99 4.78
CA PRO A 52 19.81 15.23 5.40
C PRO A 52 19.63 15.79 6.82
N LYS A 53 20.51 15.36 7.72
CA LYS A 53 20.57 15.88 9.09
C LYS A 53 21.36 17.17 9.14
#